data_AF-A0AAV4N268-F1
#
_entry.id   AF-A0AAV4N268-F1
#
_cell.length_a   1.000
_cell.length_b   1.000
_cell.length_c   1.000
_cell.angle_alpha   90.00
_cell.angle_beta   90.00
_cell.angle_gamma   90.00
#
_symmetry.space_group_name_H-M   'P 1'
#
loop_
_entity.id
_entity.type
_entity.pdbx_description
1 polymer ?
#
loop_
_entity_poly.entity_id
_entity_poly.type
_entity_poly.pdbx_seq_one_letter_code
_entity_poly.pdbx_strand_id
1 'polypeptide(L)'
;EWLEGPIHQVEPELVEQEVMTLWRLLYKLEKTFSDTPEPRRIAESVKSTVEKFKEYIPLVQTLCNPGLRDRHWDQISEIVGFPLKPDKSTTLSKLIGLNLQEYIPQFEVISEAASKEYKLEKALDKMMEEWSEMMFSVKPFRESGTYILSSVDEIQLLLDDHLIKTQTMRGSPSVKPIEGKV
;
A
#
# COMPACT_ATOMS: atom_id res chain seq x y z
N GLU A 1 -17.18 2.64 8.63
CA GLU A 1 -16.40 1.48 9.14
C GLU A 1 -14.92 1.81 9.33
N TRP A 2 -14.26 2.54 8.43
CA TRP A 2 -12.80 2.84 8.53
C TRP A 2 -12.36 3.64 9.76
N LEU A 3 -13.24 4.48 10.33
CA LEU A 3 -12.91 5.32 11.48
C LEU A 3 -12.64 4.52 12.75
N GLU A 4 -13.39 3.44 12.96
CA GLU A 4 -13.42 2.67 14.21
C GLU A 4 -12.80 1.27 14.05
N GLY A 5 -12.49 0.87 12.81
CA GLY A 5 -11.79 -0.37 12.52
C GLY A 5 -10.29 -0.29 12.88
N PRO A 6 -9.61 -1.45 12.96
CA PRO A 6 -8.16 -1.49 13.16
C PRO A 6 -7.43 -0.83 11.98
N ILE A 7 -6.48 0.04 12.29
CA ILE A 7 -5.77 0.83 11.26
C ILE A 7 -5.06 -0.02 10.21
N HIS A 8 -4.55 -1.20 10.59
CA HIS A 8 -3.85 -2.09 9.67
C HIS A 8 -4.76 -2.74 8.61
N GLN A 9 -6.09 -2.61 8.74
CA GLN A 9 -7.07 -3.07 7.75
C GLN A 9 -7.57 -1.93 6.86
N VAL A 10 -7.12 -0.70 7.09
CA VAL A 10 -7.52 0.46 6.31
C VAL A 10 -6.65 0.53 5.06
N GLU A 11 -7.28 0.35 3.90
CA GLU A 11 -6.64 0.53 2.59
C GLU A 11 -6.73 2.00 2.16
N PRO A 12 -5.62 2.76 2.14
CA PRO A 12 -5.66 4.20 1.91
C PRO A 12 -6.29 4.61 0.57
N GLU A 13 -5.95 3.89 -0.50
CA GLU A 13 -6.46 4.16 -1.84
C GLU A 13 -7.97 3.92 -1.94
N LEU A 14 -8.49 2.88 -1.27
CA LEU A 14 -9.91 2.58 -1.23
C LEU A 14 -10.67 3.66 -0.45
N VAL A 15 -10.14 4.11 0.68
CA VAL A 15 -10.74 5.21 1.46
C VAL A 15 -10.84 6.48 0.63
N GLU A 16 -9.77 6.87 -0.09
CA GLU A 16 -9.81 8.04 -0.96
C GLU A 16 -10.84 7.89 -2.09
N GLN A 17 -10.89 6.73 -2.76
CA GLN A 17 -11.84 6.46 -3.83
C GLN A 17 -13.29 6.56 -3.34
N GLU A 18 -13.60 5.99 -2.18
CA GLU A 18 -14.94 6.03 -1.61
C GLU A 18 -15.33 7.44 -1.16
N VAL A 19 -14.44 8.17 -0.50
CA VAL A 19 -14.67 9.56 -0.09
C VAL A 19 -14.93 10.45 -1.31
N MET A 20 -14.14 10.28 -2.38
CA MET A 20 -14.34 11.03 -3.62
C MET A 20 -15.65 10.67 -4.32
N THR A 21 -16.04 9.40 -4.28
CA THR A 21 -17.33 8.93 -4.82
C THR A 21 -18.50 9.52 -4.05
N LEU A 22 -18.46 9.46 -2.72
CA LEU A 22 -19.47 10.05 -1.83
C LEU A 22 -19.59 11.55 -2.04
N TRP A 23 -18.47 12.27 -2.12
CA TRP A 23 -18.47 13.71 -2.35
C TRP A 23 -19.13 14.08 -3.69
N ARG A 24 -18.81 13.36 -4.77
CA ARG A 24 -19.43 13.56 -6.10
C ARG A 24 -20.94 13.29 -6.07
N LEU A 25 -21.36 12.24 -5.38
CA LEU A 25 -22.77 11.90 -5.22
C LEU A 25 -23.52 12.99 -4.45
N LEU A 26 -22.96 13.45 -3.33
CA LEU A 26 -23.56 14.53 -2.51
C LEU A 26 -23.65 15.84 -3.27
N TYR A 27 -22.62 16.19 -4.06
CA TYR A 27 -22.64 17.35 -4.94
C TYR A 27 -23.76 17.27 -5.99
N LYS A 28 -24.02 16.07 -6.53
CA LYS A 28 -25.14 15.85 -7.47
C LYS A 28 -26.49 15.96 -6.76
N LEU A 29 -26.64 15.37 -5.58
CA LEU A 29 -27.86 15.43 -4.78
C LEU A 29 -28.22 16.87 -4.39
N GLU A 30 -27.25 17.67 -3.97
CA GLU A 30 -27.44 19.10 -3.66
C GLU A 30 -28.06 19.85 -4.86
N LYS A 31 -27.58 19.58 -6.08
CA LYS A 31 -28.15 20.15 -7.31
C LYS A 31 -29.53 19.61 -7.65
N THR A 32 -29.76 18.31 -7.43
CA THR A 32 -31.07 17.67 -7.68
C THR A 32 -32.14 18.19 -6.75
N PHE A 33 -31.79 18.50 -5.50
CA PHE A 33 -32.71 19.04 -4.50
C PHE A 33 -32.79 20.57 -4.50
N SER A 34 -32.39 21.24 -5.58
CA SER A 34 -32.37 22.72 -5.65
C SER A 34 -33.70 23.36 -5.24
N ASP A 35 -34.81 22.68 -5.57
CA ASP A 35 -36.18 23.17 -5.39
C ASP A 35 -36.85 22.60 -4.13
N THR A 36 -36.16 21.72 -3.39
CA THR A 36 -36.66 21.13 -2.13
C THR A 36 -35.72 21.48 -0.96
N PRO A 37 -36.05 22.50 -0.14
CA PRO A 37 -35.15 23.03 0.89
C PRO A 37 -34.68 22.00 1.92
N GLU A 38 -35.57 21.14 2.44
CA GLU A 38 -35.20 20.20 3.51
C GLU A 38 -34.24 19.09 3.04
N PRO A 39 -34.50 18.36 1.94
CA PRO A 39 -33.53 17.40 1.39
C PRO A 39 -32.20 18.05 1.00
N ARG A 40 -32.23 19.27 0.48
CA ARG A 40 -31.02 20.03 0.13
C ARG A 40 -30.16 20.32 1.36
N ARG A 41 -30.78 20.79 2.44
CA ARG A 41 -30.07 21.09 3.70
C ARG A 41 -29.37 19.84 4.27
N ILE A 42 -30.03 18.67 4.18
CA ILE A 42 -29.42 17.40 4.59
C ILE A 42 -28.20 17.08 3.69
N ALA A 43 -28.35 17.19 2.36
CA ALA A 43 -27.26 16.95 1.42
C ALA A 43 -26.05 17.88 1.67
N GLU A 44 -26.31 19.18 1.91
CA GLU A 44 -25.27 20.17 2.26
C GLU A 44 -24.57 19.82 3.58
N SER A 45 -25.32 19.41 4.61
CA SER A 45 -24.77 19.03 5.91
C SER A 45 -23.86 17.79 5.82
N VAL A 46 -24.29 16.77 5.08
CA VAL A 46 -23.49 15.54 4.90
C VAL A 46 -22.28 15.84 4.03
N LYS A 47 -22.43 16.63 2.97
CA LYS A 47 -21.31 17.08 2.11
C LYS A 47 -20.25 17.82 2.92
N SER A 48 -20.64 18.75 3.78
CA SER A 48 -19.71 19.47 4.66
C SER A 48 -18.95 18.51 5.59
N THR A 49 -19.60 17.44 6.06
CA THR A 49 -18.95 16.42 6.89
C THR A 49 -17.90 15.63 6.08
N VAL A 50 -18.23 15.26 4.84
CA VAL A 50 -17.30 14.58 3.93
C VAL A 50 -16.13 15.49 3.54
N GLU A 51 -16.38 16.79 3.32
CA GLU A 51 -15.33 17.77 3.02
C GLU A 51 -14.33 17.91 4.18
N LYS A 52 -14.81 17.99 5.42
CA LYS A 52 -13.94 17.97 6.60
C LYS A 52 -13.14 16.68 6.68
N PHE A 53 -13.76 15.53 6.39
CA PHE A 53 -13.02 14.26 6.39
C PHE A 53 -11.93 14.22 5.31
N LYS A 54 -12.19 14.85 4.16
CA LYS A 54 -11.25 14.90 3.02
C LYS A 54 -9.91 15.54 3.40
N GLU A 55 -9.89 16.47 4.34
CA GLU A 55 -8.66 17.10 4.85
C GLU A 55 -7.72 16.08 5.54
N TYR A 56 -8.24 14.95 6.02
CA TYR A 56 -7.45 13.89 6.64
C TYR A 56 -6.98 12.81 5.65
N ILE A 57 -7.35 12.87 4.37
CA ILE A 57 -6.92 11.89 3.38
C ILE A 57 -5.40 11.78 3.28
N PRO A 58 -4.61 12.88 3.27
CA PRO A 58 -3.15 12.76 3.26
C PRO A 58 -2.61 12.08 4.51
N LEU A 59 -3.24 12.28 5.67
CA LEU A 59 -2.89 11.58 6.90
C LEU A 59 -3.16 10.07 6.79
N VAL A 60 -4.28 9.68 6.18
CA VAL A 60 -4.62 8.28 5.90
C VAL A 60 -3.59 7.67 4.95
N GLN A 61 -3.28 8.35 3.84
CA GLN A 61 -2.30 7.89 2.85
C GLN A 61 -0.89 7.71 3.45
N THR A 62 -0.51 8.57 4.39
CA THR A 62 0.80 8.48 5.02
C THR A 62 0.87 7.41 6.11
N LEU A 63 -0.07 7.40 7.06
CA LEU A 63 0.00 6.54 8.25
C LEU A 63 -0.61 5.15 8.07
N CYS A 64 -1.48 4.95 7.08
CA CYS A 64 -2.02 3.63 6.74
C CYS A 64 -1.24 2.94 5.61
N ASN A 65 -0.04 3.44 5.26
CA ASN A 65 0.78 2.84 4.21
C ASN A 65 1.29 1.44 4.62
N PRO A 66 0.96 0.36 3.88
CA PRO A 66 1.36 -1.01 4.21
C PRO A 66 2.87 -1.26 4.11
N GLY A 67 3.62 -0.35 3.46
CA GLY A 67 5.07 -0.37 3.42
C GLY A 67 5.74 0.10 4.71
N LEU A 68 5.00 0.70 5.64
CA LEU A 68 5.58 1.12 6.92
C LEU A 68 6.09 -0.10 7.70
N ARG A 69 7.24 0.10 8.36
CA ARG A 69 7.96 -0.88 9.17
C ARG A 69 8.36 -0.20 10.47
N ASP A 70 8.82 -0.97 11.44
CA ASP A 70 9.20 -0.45 12.76
C ASP A 70 10.13 0.77 12.67
N ARG A 71 11.18 0.70 11.84
CA ARG A 71 12.09 1.83 11.56
C ARG A 71 11.40 3.11 11.11
N HIS A 72 10.32 3.00 10.31
CA HIS A 72 9.58 4.16 9.81
C HIS A 72 8.71 4.75 10.91
N TRP A 73 8.10 3.90 11.73
CA TRP A 73 7.34 4.33 12.90
C TRP A 73 8.21 5.00 13.96
N ASP A 74 9.46 4.56 14.12
CA ASP A 74 10.43 5.20 15.00
C ASP A 74 10.74 6.63 14.53
N GLN A 75 10.99 6.83 13.23
CA GLN A 75 11.19 8.16 12.63
C GLN A 75 9.97 9.06 12.76
N ILE A 76 8.77 8.52 12.51
CA ILE A 76 7.51 9.25 12.68
C ILE A 76 7.32 9.67 14.15
N SER A 77 7.63 8.77 15.09
CA SER A 77 7.54 9.04 16.53
C SER A 77 8.55 10.12 16.98
N GLU A 78 9.74 10.14 16.38
CA GLU A 78 10.75 11.17 16.62
C GLU A 78 10.28 12.57 16.16
N ILE A 79 9.64 12.65 14.99
CA ILE A 79 9.09 13.91 14.45
C ILE A 79 8.04 14.52 15.39
N VAL A 80 7.12 13.70 15.91
CA VAL A 80 6.04 14.17 16.78
C VAL A 80 6.43 14.28 18.25
N GLY A 81 7.57 13.70 18.64
CA GLY A 81 8.10 13.72 20.00
C GLY A 81 7.43 12.73 20.98
N PHE A 82 6.64 11.79 20.48
CA PHE A 82 6.02 10.73 21.28
C PHE A 82 5.80 9.44 20.47
N PRO A 83 5.66 8.27 21.12
CA PRO A 83 5.45 7.01 20.41
C PRO A 83 4.11 7.00 19.65
N LEU A 84 4.18 6.94 18.31
CA LEU A 84 3.00 6.90 17.44
C LEU A 84 2.73 5.51 16.84
N LYS A 85 3.63 4.55 17.01
CA LYS A 85 3.49 3.20 16.45
C LYS A 85 2.12 2.60 16.80
N PRO A 86 1.26 2.28 15.81
CA PRO A 86 -0.07 1.79 16.07
C PRO A 86 -0.03 0.36 16.63
N ASP A 87 -0.93 0.11 17.58
CA ASP A 87 -1.23 -1.23 18.08
C ASP A 87 -2.50 -1.79 17.43
N LYS A 88 -2.89 -3.03 17.81
CA LYS A 88 -4.11 -3.68 17.30
C LYS A 88 -5.41 -2.93 17.63
N SER A 89 -5.38 -2.04 18.62
CA SER A 89 -6.52 -1.24 19.08
C SER A 89 -6.53 0.17 18.48
N THR A 90 -5.51 0.53 17.70
CA THR A 90 -5.37 1.85 17.12
C THR A 90 -6.31 1.98 15.94
N THR A 91 -7.16 3.00 15.98
CA THR A 91 -8.17 3.30 14.98
C THR A 91 -7.83 4.62 14.28
N LEU A 92 -8.38 4.82 13.07
CA LEU A 92 -8.17 6.07 12.35
C LEU A 92 -8.73 7.29 13.11
N SER A 93 -9.86 7.12 13.80
CA SER A 93 -10.46 8.14 14.67
C SER A 93 -9.48 8.62 15.76
N LYS A 94 -8.75 7.70 16.39
CA LYS A 94 -7.71 8.05 17.38
C LYS A 94 -6.59 8.87 16.75
N LEU A 95 -6.10 8.50 15.57
CA LEU A 95 -5.03 9.25 14.89
C LEU A 95 -5.46 10.65 14.47
N ILE A 96 -6.68 10.79 13.95
CA ILE A 96 -7.27 12.10 13.62
C ILE A 96 -7.35 12.98 14.87
N GLY A 97 -7.69 12.40 16.02
CA GLY A 97 -7.76 13.11 17.31
C GLY A 97 -6.40 13.61 17.84
N LEU A 98 -5.27 13.13 17.30
CA LEU A 98 -3.93 13.58 17.69
C LEU A 98 -3.47 14.85 16.97
N ASN A 99 -4.30 15.39 16.06
CA ASN A 99 -4.06 16.66 15.35
C ASN A 99 -2.69 16.72 14.65
N LEU A 100 -2.35 15.68 13.91
CA LEU A 100 -1.04 15.49 13.26
C LEU A 100 -0.87 16.21 11.92
N GLN A 101 -1.82 17.06 11.53
CA GLN A 101 -1.90 17.63 10.17
C GLN A 101 -0.67 18.47 9.80
N GLU A 102 -0.05 19.15 10.78
CA GLU A 102 1.15 19.96 10.54
C GLU A 102 2.39 19.12 10.21
N TYR A 103 2.41 17.83 10.59
CA TYR A 103 3.54 16.93 10.37
C TYR A 103 3.41 16.12 9.07
N ILE A 104 2.26 16.18 8.38
CA ILE A 104 1.99 15.44 7.14
C ILE A 104 3.14 15.55 6.12
N PRO A 105 3.69 16.74 5.81
CA PRO A 105 4.78 16.84 4.83
C PRO A 105 6.03 16.03 5.20
N GLN A 106 6.30 15.86 6.50
CA GLN A 106 7.42 15.07 6.98
C GLN A 106 7.11 13.57 6.93
N PHE A 107 5.86 13.19 7.24
CA PHE A 107 5.41 11.81 7.12
C PHE A 107 5.35 11.33 5.67
N GLU A 108 5.02 12.22 4.72
CA GLU A 108 5.02 11.91 3.29
C GLU A 108 6.39 11.43 2.80
N VAL A 109 7.47 12.08 3.25
CA VAL A 109 8.84 11.67 2.88
C VAL A 109 9.15 10.26 3.36
N ILE A 110 8.79 9.94 4.60
CA ILE A 110 9.01 8.61 5.20
C ILE A 110 8.12 7.57 4.52
N SER A 111 6.85 7.90 4.32
CA SER A 111 5.85 7.04 3.66
C SER A 111 6.25 6.73 2.22
N GLU A 112 6.76 7.72 1.48
CA GLU A 112 7.21 7.51 0.09
C GLU A 112 8.41 6.55 0.04
N ALA A 113 9.38 6.69 0.95
CA ALA A 113 10.49 5.76 1.08
C ALA A 113 9.98 4.34 1.39
N ALA A 114 9.06 4.21 2.35
CA ALA A 114 8.43 2.96 2.73
C ALA A 114 7.67 2.29 1.55
N SER A 115 6.96 3.07 0.73
CA SER A 115 6.29 2.56 -0.47
C SER A 115 7.27 2.05 -1.52
N LYS A 116 8.42 2.71 -1.71
CA LYS A 116 9.46 2.25 -2.65
C LYS A 116 10.06 0.93 -2.18
N GLU A 117 10.38 0.82 -0.90
CA GLU A 117 10.89 -0.41 -0.28
C GLU A 117 9.87 -1.55 -0.41
N TYR A 118 8.61 -1.29 -0.09
CA TYR A 118 7.53 -2.27 -0.20
C TYR A 118 7.32 -2.78 -1.63
N LYS A 119 7.42 -1.90 -2.63
CA LYS A 119 7.35 -2.29 -4.04
C LYS A 119 8.48 -3.26 -4.42
N LEU A 120 9.70 -3.02 -3.94
CA LEU A 120 10.82 -3.93 -4.17
C LEU A 120 10.61 -5.26 -3.45
N GLU A 121 10.16 -5.24 -2.19
CA GLU A 121 9.82 -6.45 -1.43
C GLU A 121 8.77 -7.29 -2.17
N LYS A 122 7.68 -6.66 -2.65
CA LYS A 122 6.64 -7.36 -3.41
C LYS A 122 7.11 -7.91 -4.74
N ALA A 123 7.98 -7.19 -5.45
CA ALA A 123 8.57 -7.70 -6.67
C ALA A 123 9.46 -8.92 -6.39
N LEU A 124 10.24 -8.90 -5.32
CA LEU A 124 11.06 -10.03 -4.89
C LEU A 124 10.22 -11.22 -4.45
N ASP A 125 9.18 -11.00 -3.64
CA ASP A 125 8.24 -12.05 -3.21
C ASP A 125 7.60 -12.74 -4.41
N LYS A 126 7.16 -11.97 -5.41
CA LYS A 126 6.62 -12.50 -6.65
C LYS A 126 7.65 -13.34 -7.42
N MET A 127 8.89 -12.87 -7.51
CA MET A 127 9.96 -13.65 -8.16
C MET A 127 10.19 -14.99 -7.46
N MET A 128 10.15 -15.03 -6.13
CA MET A 128 10.28 -16.26 -5.36
C MET A 128 9.08 -17.20 -5.57
N GLU A 129 7.87 -16.67 -5.65
CA GLU A 129 6.65 -17.43 -5.94
C GLU A 129 6.71 -18.09 -7.33
N GLU A 130 7.10 -17.33 -8.36
CA GLU A 130 7.29 -17.84 -9.73
C GLU A 130 8.31 -18.99 -9.79
N TRP A 131 9.36 -18.95 -8.97
CA TRP A 131 10.32 -20.05 -8.85
C TRP A 131 9.77 -21.26 -8.08
N SER A 132 8.89 -21.04 -7.12
CA SER A 132 8.32 -22.12 -6.30
C SER A 132 7.39 -23.05 -7.09
N GLU A 133 6.76 -22.52 -8.14
CA GLU A 133 5.87 -23.29 -9.03
C GLU A 133 6.63 -24.01 -10.16
N MET A 134 7.93 -23.70 -10.34
CA MET A 134 8.71 -24.18 -11.46
C MET A 134 9.15 -25.65 -11.28
N MET A 135 8.86 -26.50 -12.27
CA MET A 135 9.22 -27.92 -12.25
C MET A 135 10.00 -28.32 -13.50
N PHE A 136 11.13 -29.00 -13.30
CA PHE A 136 11.90 -29.57 -14.40
C PHE A 136 11.17 -30.78 -15.01
N SER A 137 10.93 -30.72 -16.31
CA SER A 137 10.42 -31.86 -17.07
C SER A 137 11.58 -32.78 -17.46
N VAL A 138 11.44 -34.07 -17.19
CA VAL A 138 12.45 -35.08 -17.54
C VAL A 138 11.89 -36.12 -18.51
N LYS A 139 12.73 -36.60 -19.44
CA LYS A 139 12.40 -37.67 -20.38
C LYS A 139 13.45 -38.77 -20.33
N PRO A 140 13.05 -40.05 -20.46
CA PRO A 140 14.00 -41.16 -20.54
C PRO A 140 15.00 -40.96 -21.69
N PHE A 141 16.28 -41.21 -21.41
CA PHE A 141 17.33 -41.10 -22.39
C PHE A 141 17.67 -42.47 -22.98
N ARG A 142 17.11 -42.76 -24.16
CA ARG A 142 17.33 -44.02 -24.89
C ARG A 142 17.04 -45.22 -23.97
N GLU A 143 17.83 -46.28 -24.07
CA GLU A 143 17.75 -47.48 -23.21
C GLU A 143 18.74 -47.44 -22.03
N SER A 144 19.28 -46.26 -21.70
CA SER A 144 20.35 -46.14 -20.69
C SER A 144 19.89 -46.32 -19.24
N GLY A 145 18.58 -46.34 -18.99
CA GLY A 145 18.01 -46.28 -17.65
C GLY A 145 18.14 -44.90 -16.96
N THR A 146 18.58 -43.86 -17.69
CA THR A 146 18.72 -42.50 -17.17
C THR A 146 17.70 -41.53 -17.77
N TYR A 147 17.57 -40.35 -17.18
CA TYR A 147 16.65 -39.29 -17.61
C TYR A 147 17.42 -38.02 -17.96
N ILE A 148 16.96 -37.31 -18.98
CA ILE A 148 17.47 -35.99 -19.37
C ILE A 148 16.41 -34.92 -19.15
N LEU A 149 16.84 -33.70 -18.87
CA LEU A 149 15.97 -32.53 -18.87
C LEU A 149 15.39 -32.30 -20.27
N SER A 150 14.13 -31.89 -20.32
CA SER A 150 13.43 -31.52 -21.55
C SER A 150 12.64 -30.23 -21.32
N SER A 151 12.42 -29.45 -22.38
CA SER A 151 11.59 -28.24 -22.33
C SER A 151 12.06 -27.23 -21.26
N VAL A 152 13.35 -26.87 -21.28
CA VAL A 152 13.95 -25.93 -20.31
C VAL A 152 13.84 -24.46 -20.74
N ASP A 153 13.28 -24.17 -21.91
CA ASP A 153 13.24 -22.82 -22.49
C ASP A 153 12.51 -21.81 -21.59
N GLU A 154 11.40 -22.22 -20.96
CA GLU A 154 10.65 -21.38 -20.02
C GLU A 154 11.45 -21.08 -18.74
N ILE A 155 12.19 -22.07 -18.24
CA ILE A 155 13.04 -21.93 -17.05
C ILE A 155 14.20 -20.97 -17.34
N GLN A 156 14.81 -21.10 -18.53
CA GLN A 156 15.89 -20.23 -19.00
C GLN A 156 15.40 -18.78 -19.14
N LEU A 157 14.24 -18.59 -19.78
CA LEU A 157 13.63 -17.28 -19.96
C LEU A 157 13.35 -16.58 -18.62
N LEU A 158 12.76 -17.32 -17.66
CA LEU A 158 12.49 -16.79 -16.31
C LEU A 158 13.79 -16.41 -15.59
N LEU A 159 14.82 -17.25 -15.69
CA LEU A 159 16.14 -16.98 -15.11
C LEU A 159 16.74 -15.68 -15.65
N ASP A 160 16.75 -15.51 -16.98
CA ASP A 160 17.35 -14.35 -17.62
C ASP A 160 16.59 -13.06 -17.26
N ASP A 161 15.26 -13.11 -17.23
CA ASP A 161 14.41 -11.98 -16.79
C ASP A 161 14.66 -11.63 -15.30
N HIS A 162 14.72 -12.64 -14.44
CA HIS A 162 14.95 -12.43 -13.00
C HIS A 162 16.35 -11.94 -12.68
N LEU A 163 17.34 -12.31 -13.49
CA LEU A 163 18.70 -11.78 -13.39
C LEU A 163 18.71 -10.25 -13.65
N ILE A 164 18.03 -9.80 -14.72
CA ILE A 164 17.93 -8.37 -15.06
C ILE A 164 17.15 -7.59 -13.98
N LYS A 165 16.03 -8.15 -13.51
CA LYS A 165 15.24 -7.56 -12.42
C LYS A 165 16.08 -7.40 -11.14
N THR A 166 16.82 -8.43 -10.74
CA THR A 166 17.69 -8.39 -9.55
C THR A 166 18.76 -7.31 -9.67
N GLN A 167 19.41 -7.19 -10.84
CA GLN A 167 20.39 -6.13 -11.09
C GLN A 167 19.76 -4.74 -10.96
N THR A 168 18.56 -4.55 -11.50
CA THR A 168 17.81 -3.30 -11.40
C THR A 168 17.44 -2.98 -9.95
N MET A 169 16.99 -3.98 -9.18
CA MET A 169 16.67 -3.83 -7.76
C MET A 169 17.89 -3.40 -6.95
N ARG A 170 19.06 -4.03 -7.15
CA ARG A 170 20.32 -3.65 -6.47
C ARG A 170 20.78 -2.23 -6.77
N GLY A 171 20.43 -1.69 -7.95
CA GLY A 171 20.70 -0.29 -8.29
C GLY A 171 19.81 0.72 -7.56
N SER A 172 18.73 0.28 -6.91
CA SER A 172 17.78 1.15 -6.23
C SER A 172 18.31 1.64 -4.88
N PRO A 173 18.22 2.95 -4.57
CA PRO A 173 18.56 3.47 -3.23
C PRO A 173 17.75 2.82 -2.10
N SER A 174 16.54 2.36 -2.40
CA SER A 174 15.63 1.70 -1.47
C SER A 174 15.92 0.22 -1.23
N VAL A 175 16.98 -0.34 -1.83
CA VAL A 175 17.32 -1.76 -1.66
C VAL A 175 17.98 -2.06 -0.32
N LYS A 176 18.62 -1.07 0.33
CA LYS A 176 19.43 -1.28 1.55
C LYS A 176 18.75 -2.14 2.63
N PRO A 177 17.47 -1.93 2.97
CA PRO A 177 16.82 -2.75 4.02
C PRO A 177 16.60 -4.21 3.63
N ILE A 178 16.62 -4.53 2.33
CA ILE A 178 16.35 -5.86 1.77
C ILE A 178 17.54 -6.44 1.00
N GLU A 179 18.70 -5.79 1.03
CA GLU A 179 19.88 -6.15 0.24
C GLU A 179 20.33 -7.60 0.50
N GLY A 180 20.21 -8.09 1.74
CA GLY A 180 20.53 -9.49 2.07
C GLY A 180 19.62 -10.54 1.43
N LYS A 181 18.49 -10.13 0.84
CA LYS A 181 17.55 -11.02 0.14
C LYS A 181 17.67 -10.95 -1.39
N VAL A 182 18.39 -9.96 -1.93
CA VAL A 182 18.52 -9.67 -3.38
C VAL A 182 19.92 -10.04 -3.86
#